data_AF-A0A6N0HWG6-F1
#
_entry.id   AF-A0A6N0HWG6-F1
#
_cell.length_a   1.000
_cell.length_b   1.000
_cell.length_c   1.000
_cell.angle_alpha   90.00
_cell.angle_beta   90.00
_cell.angle_gamma   90.00
#
_symmetry.space_group_name_H-M   'P 1'
#
loop_
_entity.id
_entity.type
_entity.pdbx_description
1 polymer ?
#
loop_
_entity_poly.entity_id
_entity_poly.type
_entity_poly.pdbx_seq_one_letter_code
_entity_poly.pdbx_strand_id
1 'polypeptide(L)'
;MAVSVGATDYLVKPPEQIELIARVRSHFRQYLDRKERDAALQELQSAQQELERMNEELKKLSLTDALTSVPNRRYFDESMEREFSRAQRDQHEISVIMIDIDNFKKYNDSYGHLEGDSCLQLVAKAMSDAVKRPTDTIARYGGEEFSILLPETPLEGAKEVAEVVRAAVEALGIEHKENPPGVVTVSLGVATVIPDNENINKPVSFVNLADKALYNAKETGRNRFVAAGD
;
A
#
# COMPACT_ATOMS: atom_id res chain seq x y z
N MET A 1 -33.26 -15.32 -51.42
CA MET A 1 -33.79 -13.93 -51.58
C MET A 1 -32.71 -12.97 -51.07
N ALA A 2 -32.59 -11.74 -51.58
CA ALA A 2 -31.47 -10.83 -51.23
C ALA A 2 -31.24 -10.64 -49.72
N VAL A 3 -32.30 -10.68 -48.91
CA VAL A 3 -32.24 -10.59 -47.44
C VAL A 3 -31.47 -11.76 -46.81
N SER A 4 -31.54 -12.97 -47.39
CA SER A 4 -30.80 -14.13 -46.88
C SER A 4 -29.29 -14.07 -47.13
N VAL A 5 -28.82 -13.05 -47.86
CA VAL A 5 -27.40 -12.81 -48.17
C VAL A 5 -26.91 -11.49 -47.54
N GLY A 6 -27.70 -10.91 -46.61
CA GLY A 6 -27.31 -9.74 -45.81
C GLY A 6 -27.88 -8.39 -46.27
N ALA A 7 -28.81 -8.36 -47.23
CA ALA A 7 -29.54 -7.13 -47.54
C ALA A 7 -30.51 -6.76 -46.40
N THR A 8 -30.44 -5.51 -45.94
CA THR A 8 -31.32 -5.00 -44.86
C THR A 8 -32.76 -4.82 -45.33
N ASP A 9 -32.98 -4.62 -46.62
CA ASP A 9 -34.30 -4.42 -47.22
C ASP A 9 -34.32 -4.83 -48.72
N TYR A 10 -35.51 -5.00 -49.30
CA TYR A 10 -35.72 -5.33 -50.71
C TYR A 10 -36.91 -4.52 -51.28
N LEU A 11 -36.75 -4.01 -52.51
CA LEU A 11 -37.74 -3.21 -53.24
C LEU A 11 -38.05 -3.84 -54.61
N VAL A 12 -39.34 -3.96 -54.93
CA VAL A 12 -39.83 -4.40 -56.24
C VAL A 12 -39.88 -3.21 -57.20
N LYS A 13 -39.48 -3.40 -58.47
CA LYS A 13 -39.43 -2.33 -59.47
C LYS A 13 -40.67 -2.31 -60.38
N PRO A 14 -41.17 -1.13 -60.80
CA PRO A 14 -40.77 0.21 -60.32
C PRO A 14 -41.43 0.53 -58.96
N PRO A 15 -40.71 1.09 -57.97
CA PRO A 15 -41.29 1.42 -56.68
C PRO A 15 -42.09 2.73 -56.72
N GLU A 16 -43.04 2.88 -55.80
CA GLU A 16 -43.69 4.17 -55.57
C GLU A 16 -42.72 5.17 -54.93
N GLN A 17 -42.77 6.42 -55.39
CA GLN A 17 -41.81 7.45 -54.97
C GLN A 17 -41.88 7.77 -53.47
N ILE A 18 -43.08 7.76 -52.89
CA ILE A 18 -43.29 8.04 -51.46
C ILE A 18 -42.67 6.92 -50.60
N GLU A 19 -42.90 5.66 -50.98
CA GLU A 19 -42.36 4.50 -50.29
C GLU A 19 -40.82 4.46 -50.35
N LEU A 20 -40.24 4.72 -51.53
CA LEU A 20 -38.80 4.77 -51.72
C LEU A 20 -38.15 5.85 -50.84
N ILE A 21 -38.71 7.07 -50.82
CA ILE A 21 -38.17 8.16 -50.01
C ILE A 21 -38.27 7.83 -48.51
N ALA A 22 -39.36 7.22 -48.06
CA ALA A 22 -39.54 6.84 -46.66
C ALA A 22 -38.51 5.78 -46.21
N ARG A 23 -38.29 4.73 -47.01
CA ARG A 23 -37.31 3.67 -46.70
C ARG A 23 -35.87 4.19 -46.71
N VAL A 24 -35.52 5.02 -47.70
CA VAL A 24 -34.18 5.64 -47.78
C VAL A 24 -33.94 6.52 -46.56
N ARG A 25 -34.90 7.39 -46.19
CA ARG A 25 -34.78 8.24 -45.00
C ARG A 25 -34.65 7.43 -43.70
N SER A 26 -35.40 6.32 -43.59
CA SER A 26 -35.32 5.42 -42.44
C SER A 26 -33.92 4.80 -42.29
N HIS A 27 -33.38 4.21 -43.37
CA HIS A 27 -32.05 3.61 -43.32
C HIS A 27 -30.94 4.62 -43.09
N PHE A 28 -31.02 5.81 -43.70
CA PHE A 28 -30.06 6.87 -43.42
C PHE A 28 -30.10 7.31 -41.96
N ARG A 29 -31.30 7.45 -41.35
CA ARG A 29 -31.43 7.77 -39.93
C ARG A 29 -30.81 6.67 -39.06
N GLN A 30 -31.13 5.40 -39.30
CA GLN A 30 -30.54 4.28 -38.56
C GLN A 30 -29.02 4.20 -38.69
N TYR A 31 -28.48 4.49 -39.88
CA TYR A 31 -27.03 4.53 -40.10
C TYR A 31 -26.37 5.66 -39.31
N LEU A 32 -26.97 6.86 -39.33
CA LEU A 32 -26.46 8.01 -38.57
C LEU A 32 -26.54 7.75 -37.06
N ASP A 33 -27.69 7.26 -36.56
CA ASP A 33 -27.88 6.92 -35.14
C ASP A 33 -26.84 5.89 -34.68
N ARG A 34 -26.56 4.87 -35.51
CA ARG A 34 -25.53 3.86 -35.21
C ARG A 34 -24.15 4.49 -35.16
N LYS A 35 -23.81 5.36 -36.11
CA LYS A 35 -22.51 6.03 -36.16
C LYS A 35 -22.29 6.96 -34.96
N GLU A 36 -23.33 7.71 -34.57
CA GLU A 36 -23.31 8.56 -33.37
C GLU A 36 -23.17 7.71 -32.10
N ARG A 37 -23.89 6.60 -32.01
CA ARG A 37 -23.78 5.66 -30.89
C ARG A 37 -22.37 5.07 -30.78
N ASP A 38 -21.79 4.63 -31.90
CA ASP A 38 -20.44 4.03 -31.90
C ASP A 38 -19.39 5.07 -31.47
N ALA A 39 -19.51 6.32 -31.93
CA ALA A 39 -18.64 7.42 -31.48
C ALA A 39 -18.81 7.72 -29.97
N ALA A 40 -20.05 7.80 -29.48
CA ALA A 40 -20.33 8.04 -28.06
C ALA A 40 -19.84 6.89 -27.16
N LEU A 41 -19.93 5.64 -27.62
CA LEU A 41 -19.39 4.49 -26.90
C LEU A 41 -17.87 4.56 -26.79
N GLN A 42 -17.19 4.94 -27.87
CA GLN A 42 -15.74 5.09 -27.88
C GLN A 42 -15.29 6.21 -26.94
N GLU A 43 -15.99 7.35 -26.94
CA GLU A 43 -15.72 8.46 -26.03
C GLU A 43 -15.95 8.05 -24.56
N LEU A 44 -17.06 7.38 -24.26
CA LEU A 44 -17.35 6.87 -22.92
C LEU A 44 -16.28 5.90 -22.42
N GLN A 45 -15.83 4.97 -23.27
CA GLN A 45 -14.76 4.03 -22.93
C GLN A 45 -13.45 4.75 -22.61
N SER A 46 -13.08 5.77 -23.41
CA SER A 46 -11.87 6.55 -23.16
C SER A 46 -11.95 7.33 -21.84
N ALA A 47 -13.10 7.93 -21.55
CA ALA A 47 -13.33 8.66 -20.30
C ALA A 47 -13.33 7.73 -19.08
N GLN A 48 -13.87 6.50 -19.21
CA GLN A 48 -13.81 5.49 -18.14
C GLN A 48 -12.37 5.07 -17.84
N GLN A 49 -11.56 4.80 -18.87
CA GLN A 49 -10.15 4.45 -18.69
C GLN A 49 -9.35 5.57 -18.03
N GLU A 50 -9.59 6.83 -18.43
CA GLU A 50 -8.94 7.98 -17.82
C GLU A 50 -9.34 8.14 -16.34
N LEU A 51 -10.64 7.98 -16.04
CA LEU A 51 -11.14 8.02 -14.67
C LEU A 51 -10.53 6.92 -13.80
N GLU A 52 -10.41 5.69 -14.31
CA GLU A 52 -9.77 4.58 -13.62
C GLU A 52 -8.29 4.89 -13.33
N ARG A 53 -7.54 5.37 -14.33
CA ARG A 53 -6.14 5.76 -14.18
C ARG A 53 -5.96 6.84 -13.12
N MET A 54 -6.76 7.90 -13.18
CA MET A 54 -6.72 8.98 -12.20
C MET A 54 -7.04 8.48 -10.79
N ASN A 55 -8.00 7.56 -10.66
CA ASN A 55 -8.37 6.99 -9.36
C ASN A 55 -7.24 6.10 -8.80
N GLU A 56 -6.53 5.34 -9.64
CA GLU A 56 -5.35 4.58 -9.22
C GLU A 56 -4.20 5.48 -8.77
N GLU A 57 -3.90 6.55 -9.52
CA GLU A 57 -2.89 7.55 -9.13
C GLU A 57 -3.26 8.21 -7.80
N LEU A 58 -4.53 8.58 -7.62
CA LEU A 58 -5.03 9.19 -6.39
C LEU A 58 -4.95 8.23 -5.20
N LYS A 59 -5.23 6.94 -5.41
CA LYS A 59 -5.05 5.89 -4.38
C LYS A 59 -3.58 5.75 -4.00
N LYS A 60 -2.65 5.68 -4.97
CA LYS A 60 -1.21 5.57 -4.68
C LYS A 60 -0.70 6.77 -3.87
N LEU A 61 -1.09 7.99 -4.25
CA LEU A 61 -0.74 9.20 -3.52
C LEU A 61 -1.34 9.23 -2.11
N SER A 62 -2.55 8.70 -1.93
CA SER A 62 -3.23 8.64 -0.63
C SER A 62 -2.64 7.62 0.34
N LEU A 63 -1.92 6.61 -0.18
CA LEU A 63 -1.41 5.47 0.58
C LEU A 63 0.10 5.47 0.80
N THR A 64 0.80 6.46 0.22
CA THR A 64 2.25 6.61 0.36
C THR A 64 2.57 7.81 1.25
N ASP A 65 3.62 7.73 2.06
CA ASP A 65 4.16 8.86 2.81
C ASP A 65 4.97 9.78 1.89
N ALA A 66 4.63 11.06 1.87
CA ALA A 66 5.21 12.02 0.92
C ALA A 66 6.71 12.29 1.18
N LEU A 67 7.19 12.14 2.42
CA LEU A 67 8.59 12.39 2.76
C LEU A 67 9.46 11.19 2.41
N THR A 68 9.05 10.01 2.86
CA THR A 68 9.88 8.79 2.84
C THR A 68 9.59 7.86 1.67
N SER A 69 8.51 8.09 0.93
CA SER A 69 8.03 7.26 -0.19
C SER A 69 7.68 5.80 0.17
N VAL A 70 7.74 5.41 1.43
CA VAL A 70 7.17 4.13 1.90
C VAL A 70 5.66 4.28 2.11
N PRO A 71 4.89 3.19 2.14
CA PRO A 71 3.49 3.24 2.56
C PRO A 71 3.26 4.04 3.85
N ASN A 72 2.13 4.72 3.94
CA ASN A 72 1.77 5.48 5.14
C ASN A 72 0.94 4.63 6.12
N ARG A 73 0.66 5.19 7.31
CA ARG A 73 -0.16 4.55 8.33
C ARG A 73 -1.50 4.02 7.81
N ARG A 74 -2.18 4.74 6.93
CA ARG A 74 -3.47 4.28 6.37
C ARG A 74 -3.30 2.97 5.60
N TYR A 75 -2.25 2.87 4.78
CA TYR A 75 -1.95 1.62 4.07
C TYR A 75 -1.61 0.48 5.02
N PHE A 76 -0.84 0.77 6.08
CA PHE A 76 -0.54 -0.21 7.12
C PHE A 76 -1.80 -0.71 7.81
N ASP A 77 -2.68 0.18 8.27
CA ASP A 77 -3.91 -0.18 8.96
C ASP A 77 -4.81 -1.05 8.06
N GLU A 78 -4.99 -0.67 6.79
CA GLU A 78 -5.77 -1.45 5.81
C GLU A 78 -5.15 -2.82 5.50
N SER A 79 -3.80 -2.91 5.48
CA SER A 79 -3.09 -4.16 5.24
C SER A 79 -3.11 -5.07 6.47
N MET A 80 -2.97 -4.49 7.65
CA MET A 80 -3.09 -5.19 8.92
C MET A 80 -4.47 -5.82 9.06
N GLU A 81 -5.55 -5.08 8.81
CA GLU A 81 -6.91 -5.63 8.89
C GLU A 81 -7.11 -6.85 7.97
N ARG A 82 -6.62 -6.75 6.73
CA ARG A 82 -6.71 -7.80 5.72
C ARG A 82 -5.89 -9.03 6.09
N GLU A 83 -4.62 -8.85 6.43
CA GLU A 83 -3.72 -9.97 6.72
C GLU A 83 -4.02 -10.61 8.08
N PHE A 84 -4.45 -9.83 9.07
CA PHE A 84 -4.94 -10.37 10.33
C PHE A 84 -6.17 -11.26 10.14
N SER A 85 -7.13 -10.82 9.33
CA SER A 85 -8.33 -11.61 8.99
C SER A 85 -7.98 -12.89 8.22
N ARG A 86 -6.98 -12.82 7.33
CA ARG A 86 -6.45 -13.99 6.60
C ARG A 86 -5.79 -14.97 7.56
N ALA A 87 -4.87 -14.51 8.39
CA ALA A 87 -4.17 -15.32 9.39
C ALA A 87 -5.15 -16.00 10.36
N GLN A 88 -6.20 -15.29 10.79
CA GLN A 88 -7.26 -15.86 11.62
C GLN A 88 -8.00 -17.01 10.91
N ARG A 89 -8.34 -16.84 9.62
CA ARG A 89 -9.04 -17.86 8.85
C ARG A 89 -8.19 -19.08 8.58
N ASP A 90 -6.95 -18.83 8.17
CA ASP A 90 -6.05 -19.87 7.68
C ASP A 90 -5.23 -20.49 8.82
N GLN A 91 -5.32 -19.95 10.04
CA GLN A 91 -4.61 -20.40 11.23
C GLN A 91 -3.08 -20.42 11.04
N HIS A 92 -2.55 -19.32 10.50
CA HIS A 92 -1.11 -19.10 10.31
C HIS A 92 -0.61 -17.96 11.18
N GLU A 93 0.69 -17.95 11.43
CA GLU A 93 1.36 -16.88 12.17
C GLU A 93 1.45 -15.59 11.35
N ILE A 94 1.23 -14.47 12.02
CA ILE A 94 1.48 -13.13 11.50
C ILE A 94 2.36 -12.39 12.50
N SER A 95 3.37 -11.68 12.00
CA SER A 95 4.24 -10.85 12.83
C SER A 95 4.12 -9.38 12.47
N VAL A 96 4.32 -8.53 13.46
CA VAL A 96 4.42 -7.08 13.31
C VAL A 96 5.63 -6.58 14.08
N ILE A 97 6.33 -5.61 13.49
CA ILE A 97 7.47 -4.93 14.09
C ILE A 97 7.13 -3.45 14.16
N MET A 98 7.13 -2.88 15.35
CA MET A 98 7.05 -1.43 15.58
C MET A 98 8.45 -0.89 15.78
N ILE A 99 8.77 0.23 15.12
CA ILE A 99 10.13 0.76 15.03
C ILE A 99 10.12 2.24 15.34
N ASP A 100 11.11 2.70 16.10
CA ASP A 100 11.29 4.12 16.41
C ASP A 100 12.76 4.50 16.34
N ILE A 101 13.06 5.67 15.77
CA ILE A 101 14.42 6.20 15.70
C ILE A 101 14.83 6.74 17.06
N ASP A 102 15.91 6.20 17.59
CA ASP A 102 16.39 6.52 18.92
C ASP A 102 16.79 8.00 19.03
N ASN A 103 16.24 8.69 20.04
CA ASN A 103 16.57 10.07 20.37
C ASN A 103 16.32 11.09 19.25
N PHE A 104 15.43 10.79 18.30
CA PHE A 104 15.21 11.62 17.10
C PHE A 104 14.80 13.07 17.38
N LYS A 105 14.06 13.34 18.45
CA LYS A 105 13.80 14.72 18.88
C LYS A 105 15.10 15.50 19.15
N LYS A 106 16.06 14.90 19.84
CA LYS A 106 17.37 15.53 20.11
C LYS A 106 18.18 15.69 18.83
N TYR A 107 18.04 14.76 17.88
CA TYR A 107 18.62 14.89 16.55
C TYR A 107 18.10 16.17 15.87
N ASN A 108 16.78 16.33 15.78
CA ASN A 108 16.16 17.52 15.18
C ASN A 108 16.56 18.81 15.89
N ASP A 109 16.60 18.81 17.23
CA ASP A 109 17.01 19.97 18.01
C ASP A 109 18.48 20.37 17.76
N SER A 110 19.34 19.41 17.40
CA SER A 110 20.78 19.63 17.18
C SER A 110 21.15 19.95 15.74
N TYR A 111 20.50 19.30 14.78
CA TYR A 111 20.86 19.36 13.37
C TYR A 111 19.86 20.15 12.52
N GLY A 112 18.64 20.38 13.02
CA GLY A 112 17.56 21.02 12.28
C GLY A 112 16.59 20.01 11.65
N HIS A 113 15.38 20.47 11.36
CA HIS A 113 14.32 19.63 10.80
C HIS A 113 14.61 19.16 9.37
N LEU A 114 15.36 19.93 8.57
CA LEU A 114 15.67 19.55 7.18
C LEU A 114 16.63 18.34 7.14
N GLU A 115 17.61 18.35 8.04
CA GLU A 115 18.54 17.25 8.29
C GLU A 115 17.79 16.04 8.88
N GLY A 116 16.83 16.29 9.77
CA GLY A 116 15.90 15.28 10.27
C GLY A 116 15.10 14.59 9.15
N ASP A 117 14.52 15.37 8.25
CA ASP A 117 13.76 14.87 7.10
C ASP A 117 14.65 14.00 6.18
N SER A 118 15.88 14.45 5.95
CA SER A 118 16.88 13.68 5.18
C SER A 118 17.26 12.37 5.89
N CYS A 119 17.41 12.40 7.21
CA CYS A 119 17.65 11.22 8.04
C CYS A 119 16.50 10.21 7.91
N LEU A 120 15.25 10.66 8.02
CA LEU A 120 14.06 9.81 7.87
C LEU A 120 14.01 9.13 6.49
N GLN A 121 14.36 9.85 5.42
CA GLN A 121 14.43 9.29 4.07
C GLN A 121 15.49 8.18 3.95
N LEU A 122 16.68 8.40 4.50
CA LEU A 122 17.77 7.43 4.48
C LEU A 122 17.42 6.18 5.30
N VAL A 123 16.84 6.37 6.48
CA VAL A 123 16.40 5.29 7.36
C VAL A 123 15.30 4.46 6.68
N ALA A 124 14.27 5.11 6.11
CA ALA A 124 13.19 4.42 5.41
C ALA A 124 13.69 3.59 4.22
N LYS A 125 14.66 4.14 3.46
CA LYS A 125 15.31 3.43 2.36
C LYS A 125 16.10 2.21 2.86
N ALA A 126 16.89 2.36 3.91
CA ALA A 126 17.65 1.25 4.48
C ALA A 126 16.75 0.11 4.97
N MET A 127 15.60 0.45 5.58
CA MET A 127 14.60 -0.54 5.97
C MET A 127 14.02 -1.26 4.74
N SER A 128 13.69 -0.49 3.70
CA SER A 128 13.11 -1.03 2.45
C SER A 128 14.06 -1.95 1.70
N ASP A 129 15.36 -1.62 1.67
CA ASP A 129 16.38 -2.48 1.07
C ASP A 129 16.67 -3.74 1.92
N ALA A 130 16.43 -3.67 3.23
CA ALA A 130 16.58 -4.79 4.17
C ALA A 130 15.45 -5.82 4.07
N VAL A 131 14.21 -5.37 3.85
CA VAL A 131 13.02 -6.22 3.75
C VAL A 131 12.82 -6.71 2.33
N LYS A 132 13.01 -8.02 2.10
CA LYS A 132 13.14 -8.57 0.73
C LYS A 132 11.88 -9.22 0.17
N ARG A 133 10.93 -9.65 1.02
CA ARG A 133 9.76 -10.38 0.52
C ARG A 133 8.71 -9.39 0.02
N PRO A 134 8.10 -9.61 -1.16
CA PRO A 134 7.05 -8.73 -1.68
C PRO A 134 5.80 -8.63 -0.79
N THR A 135 5.56 -9.63 0.06
CA THR A 135 4.44 -9.67 1.01
C THR A 135 4.69 -8.83 2.26
N ASP A 136 5.96 -8.52 2.56
CA ASP A 136 6.32 -7.77 3.74
C ASP A 136 6.10 -6.29 3.46
N THR A 137 5.39 -5.61 4.38
CA THR A 137 5.01 -4.22 4.19
C THR A 137 5.69 -3.35 5.21
N ILE A 138 6.60 -2.47 4.76
CA ILE A 138 7.09 -1.35 5.58
C ILE A 138 6.12 -0.18 5.44
N ALA A 139 5.86 0.53 6.53
CA ALA A 139 5.12 1.77 6.49
C ALA A 139 5.64 2.77 7.52
N ARG A 140 5.53 4.06 7.20
CA ARG A 140 5.73 5.13 8.18
C ARG A 140 4.45 5.29 9.00
N TYR A 141 4.55 4.98 10.29
CA TYR A 141 3.42 4.97 11.21
C TYR A 141 3.08 6.38 11.72
N GLY A 142 4.11 7.21 11.96
CA GLY A 142 3.94 8.63 12.28
C GLY A 142 5.21 9.26 12.83
N GLY A 143 5.52 10.51 12.45
CA GLY A 143 6.74 11.17 12.92
C GLY A 143 8.00 10.37 12.55
N GLU A 144 8.73 9.90 13.56
CA GLU A 144 9.90 9.03 13.48
C GLU A 144 9.60 7.51 13.62
N GLU A 145 8.33 7.15 13.72
CA GLU A 145 7.88 5.77 13.89
C GLU A 145 7.62 5.09 12.55
N PHE A 146 8.12 3.86 12.42
CA PHE A 146 7.90 2.96 11.31
C PHE A 146 7.29 1.64 11.79
N SER A 147 6.74 0.89 10.86
CA SER A 147 6.14 -0.42 11.11
C SER A 147 6.48 -1.38 9.98
N ILE A 148 6.57 -2.67 10.31
CA ILE A 148 6.73 -3.75 9.34
C ILE A 148 5.68 -4.82 9.63
N LEU A 149 4.85 -5.14 8.63
CA LEU A 149 3.92 -6.25 8.65
C LEU A 149 4.52 -7.44 7.91
N LEU A 150 4.55 -8.60 8.56
CA LEU A 150 5.13 -9.83 8.04
C LEU A 150 4.07 -10.94 8.04
N PRO A 151 3.31 -11.11 6.93
CA PRO A 151 2.37 -12.21 6.78
C PRO A 151 3.08 -13.57 6.79
N GLU A 152 2.42 -14.60 7.32
CA GLU A 152 2.91 -16.00 7.31
C GLU A 152 4.37 -16.12 7.80
N THR A 153 4.67 -15.42 8.90
CA THR A 153 6.02 -15.34 9.44
C THR A 153 6.00 -15.72 10.91
N PRO A 154 6.78 -16.74 11.33
CA PRO A 154 6.92 -17.10 12.73
C PRO A 154 7.79 -16.10 13.49
N LEU A 155 7.76 -16.17 14.82
CA LEU A 155 8.50 -15.25 15.68
C LEU A 155 10.01 -15.20 15.37
N GLU A 156 10.64 -16.35 15.12
CA GLU A 156 12.08 -16.41 14.81
C GLU A 156 12.41 -15.70 13.49
N GLY A 157 11.57 -15.85 12.47
CA GLY A 157 11.74 -15.11 11.20
C GLY A 157 11.56 -13.61 11.40
N ALA A 158 10.61 -13.20 12.24
CA ALA A 158 10.42 -11.79 12.57
C ALA A 158 11.61 -11.20 13.35
N LYS A 159 12.22 -11.97 14.27
CA LYS A 159 13.45 -11.59 14.98
C LYS A 159 14.62 -11.39 14.01
N GLU A 160 14.79 -12.29 13.04
CA GLU A 160 15.80 -12.14 11.98
C GLU A 160 15.60 -10.85 11.18
N VAL A 161 14.37 -10.57 10.74
CA VAL A 161 14.05 -9.32 10.03
C VAL A 161 14.34 -8.09 10.91
N ALA A 162 13.95 -8.12 12.18
CA ALA A 162 14.18 -7.04 13.12
C ALA A 162 15.69 -6.74 13.28
N GLU A 163 16.52 -7.77 13.42
CA GLU A 163 17.96 -7.60 13.55
C GLU A 163 18.61 -7.09 12.25
N VAL A 164 18.19 -7.63 11.10
CA VAL A 164 18.69 -7.16 9.80
C VAL A 164 18.35 -5.68 9.59
N VAL A 165 17.14 -5.25 9.93
CA VAL A 165 16.72 -3.85 9.85
C VAL A 165 17.52 -2.97 10.81
N ARG A 166 17.67 -3.39 12.07
CA ARG A 166 18.45 -2.67 13.09
C ARG A 166 19.89 -2.44 12.62
N ALA A 167 20.55 -3.51 12.17
CA ALA A 167 21.92 -3.46 11.69
C ALA A 167 22.05 -2.62 10.41
N ALA A 168 21.07 -2.67 9.50
CA ALA A 168 21.08 -1.85 8.27
C ALA A 168 21.00 -0.34 8.58
N VAL A 169 20.18 0.06 9.55
CA VAL A 169 20.08 1.46 9.97
C VAL A 169 21.35 1.93 10.66
N GLU A 170 21.90 1.14 11.59
CA GLU A 170 23.16 1.45 12.26
C GLU A 170 24.33 1.57 11.27
N ALA A 171 24.36 0.71 10.24
CA ALA A 171 25.37 0.71 9.20
C ALA A 171 25.34 1.96 8.28
N LEU A 172 24.27 2.76 8.30
CA LEU A 172 24.25 4.05 7.60
C LEU A 172 25.29 5.03 8.16
N GLY A 173 25.69 4.87 9.43
CA GLY A 173 26.73 5.70 10.05
C GLY A 173 26.38 7.19 10.10
N ILE A 174 25.09 7.54 10.10
CA ILE A 174 24.63 8.93 10.18
C ILE A 174 24.99 9.47 11.56
N GLU A 175 25.78 10.53 11.63
CA GLU A 175 26.24 11.12 12.89
C GLU A 175 25.06 11.60 13.75
N HIS A 176 25.02 11.18 15.02
CA HIS A 176 24.07 11.65 16.03
C HIS A 176 24.79 11.83 17.37
N LYS A 177 25.36 13.02 17.61
CA LYS A 177 26.17 13.31 18.80
C LYS A 177 25.43 13.12 20.14
N GLU A 178 24.13 13.37 20.14
CA GLU A 178 23.26 13.23 21.31
C GLU A 178 22.75 11.79 21.55
N ASN A 179 23.13 10.83 20.70
CA ASN A 179 22.88 9.40 20.90
C ASN A 179 24.15 8.72 21.43
N PRO A 180 24.10 7.84 22.45
CA PRO A 180 25.31 7.24 23.03
C PRO A 180 26.24 6.51 22.04
N PRO A 181 25.73 5.81 21.00
CA PRO A 181 26.57 5.22 19.95
C PRO A 181 27.23 6.25 19.01
N GLY A 182 26.88 7.53 19.10
CA GLY A 182 27.36 8.60 18.21
C GLY A 182 26.76 8.58 16.80
N VAL A 183 25.88 7.61 16.51
CA VAL A 183 25.20 7.43 15.23
C VAL A 183 23.70 7.24 15.41
N VAL A 184 22.92 7.42 14.35
CA VAL A 184 21.48 7.13 14.34
C VAL A 184 21.26 5.62 14.51
N THR A 185 20.38 5.25 15.43
CA THR A 185 19.99 3.87 15.70
C THR A 185 18.48 3.76 15.83
N VAL A 186 17.94 2.54 15.82
CA VAL A 186 16.51 2.28 15.99
C VAL A 186 16.27 1.26 17.10
N SER A 187 15.17 1.46 17.82
CA SER A 187 14.60 0.47 18.73
C SER A 187 13.42 -0.22 18.05
N LEU A 188 13.25 -1.51 18.30
CA LEU A 188 12.21 -2.33 17.66
C LEU A 188 11.43 -3.15 18.69
N GLY A 189 10.11 -3.22 18.51
CA GLY A 189 9.23 -4.12 19.24
C GLY A 189 8.62 -5.14 18.29
N VAL A 190 8.84 -6.41 18.55
CA VAL A 190 8.36 -7.52 17.70
C VAL A 190 7.20 -8.20 18.41
N ALA A 191 6.10 -8.46 17.71
CA ALA A 191 5.05 -9.34 18.20
C ALA A 191 4.67 -10.34 17.11
N THR A 192 4.37 -11.58 17.51
CA THR A 192 3.85 -12.62 16.63
C THR A 192 2.66 -13.28 17.28
N VAL A 193 1.61 -13.52 16.51
CA VAL A 193 0.40 -14.19 16.98
C VAL A 193 -0.14 -15.11 15.90
N ILE A 194 -0.89 -16.13 16.32
CA ILE A 194 -1.90 -16.77 15.49
C ILE A 194 -3.23 -16.18 15.94
N PRO A 195 -3.87 -15.30 15.14
CA PRO A 195 -5.11 -14.67 15.55
C PRO A 195 -6.20 -15.70 15.80
N ASP A 196 -6.95 -15.52 16.88
CA ASP A 196 -8.06 -16.39 17.27
C ASP A 196 -9.21 -15.54 17.85
N ASN A 197 -10.31 -16.18 18.24
CA ASN A 197 -11.44 -15.45 18.82
C ASN A 197 -11.30 -15.20 20.34
N GLU A 198 -10.35 -15.85 21.00
CA GLU A 198 -10.27 -15.95 22.47
C GLU A 198 -9.17 -15.07 23.07
N ASN A 199 -8.00 -15.01 22.44
CA ASN A 199 -6.81 -14.31 22.90
C ASN A 199 -6.62 -12.98 22.17
N ILE A 200 -6.26 -13.04 20.89
CA ILE A 200 -5.94 -11.87 20.07
C ILE A 200 -6.91 -11.84 18.90
N ASN A 201 -8.03 -11.16 19.11
CA ASN A 201 -9.15 -11.09 18.17
C ASN A 201 -9.26 -9.76 17.41
N LYS A 202 -8.34 -8.81 17.67
CA LYS A 202 -8.35 -7.49 17.04
C LYS A 202 -6.93 -7.05 16.64
N PRO A 203 -6.77 -6.46 15.44
CA PRO A 203 -5.51 -5.84 15.00
C PRO A 203 -4.89 -4.87 16.01
N VAL A 204 -5.71 -4.02 16.64
CA VAL A 204 -5.24 -3.02 17.61
C VAL A 204 -4.57 -3.68 18.81
N SER A 205 -5.11 -4.80 19.32
CA SER A 205 -4.50 -5.54 20.43
C SER A 205 -3.15 -6.12 20.04
N PHE A 206 -3.00 -6.52 18.78
CA PHE A 206 -1.75 -7.06 18.24
C PHE A 206 -0.66 -5.99 18.10
N VAL A 207 -0.99 -4.82 17.54
CA VAL A 207 -0.06 -3.67 17.47
C VAL A 207 0.38 -3.23 18.87
N ASN A 208 -0.56 -3.19 19.84
CA ASN A 208 -0.25 -2.85 21.23
C ASN A 208 0.77 -3.81 21.90
N LEU A 209 0.85 -5.07 21.46
CA LEU A 209 1.89 -6.00 21.96
C LEU A 209 3.27 -5.59 21.47
N ALA A 210 3.38 -5.25 20.20
CA ALA A 210 4.64 -4.77 19.62
C ALA A 210 5.04 -3.41 20.21
N ASP A 211 4.09 -2.49 20.45
CA ASP A 211 4.38 -1.20 21.11
C ASP A 211 4.94 -1.37 22.53
N LYS A 212 4.40 -2.32 23.30
CA LYS A 212 4.94 -2.65 24.63
C LYS A 212 6.35 -3.21 24.55
N ALA A 213 6.62 -4.07 23.57
CA ALA A 213 7.96 -4.60 23.33
C ALA A 213 8.93 -3.48 22.89
N LEU A 214 8.48 -2.56 22.04
CA LEU A 214 9.26 -1.39 21.62
C LEU A 214 9.60 -0.49 22.81
N TYR A 215 8.64 -0.25 23.69
CA TYR A 215 8.88 0.47 24.95
C TYR A 215 9.98 -0.21 25.79
N ASN A 216 9.92 -1.54 25.94
CA ASN A 216 10.95 -2.30 26.65
C ASN A 216 12.32 -2.20 25.96
N ALA A 217 12.38 -2.20 24.62
CA ALA A 217 13.62 -1.99 23.88
C ALA A 217 14.25 -0.62 24.20
N LYS A 218 13.42 0.44 24.25
CA LYS A 218 13.88 1.80 24.61
C LYS A 218 14.39 1.88 26.04
N GLU A 219 13.72 1.24 27.00
CA GLU A 219 14.10 1.26 28.42
C GLU A 219 15.33 0.39 28.71
N THR A 220 15.54 -0.69 27.98
CA THR A 220 16.65 -1.63 28.21
C THR A 220 17.96 -1.23 27.53
N GLY A 221 17.99 -0.08 26.86
CA GLY A 221 19.24 0.51 26.34
C GLY A 221 19.21 0.91 24.87
N ARG A 222 18.05 0.87 24.21
CA ARG A 222 17.88 1.24 22.78
C ARG A 222 18.73 0.38 21.84
N ASN A 223 18.75 0.72 20.55
CA ASN A 223 19.50 0.02 19.49
C ASN A 223 19.40 -1.51 19.60
N ARG A 224 18.17 -2.01 19.69
CA ARG A 224 17.86 -3.44 19.85
C ARG A 224 16.41 -3.71 19.49
N PHE A 225 16.11 -4.98 19.29
CA PHE A 225 14.73 -5.45 19.31
C PHE A 225 14.40 -6.13 20.64
N VAL A 226 13.13 -6.10 21.01
CA VAL A 226 12.54 -6.96 22.06
C VAL A 226 11.32 -7.63 21.46
N ALA A 227 11.12 -8.92 21.73
CA ALA A 227 9.93 -9.65 21.33
C ALA A 227 8.91 -9.67 22.47
N ALA A 228 7.64 -9.51 22.15
CA ALA A 228 6.55 -9.64 23.11
C ALA A 228 6.48 -11.08 23.63
N GLY A 229 6.64 -11.26 24.94
CA GLY A 229 6.61 -12.57 25.60
C GLY A 229 7.98 -13.17 25.90
N ASP A 230 9.07 -12.56 25.42
CA ASP A 230 10.44 -12.82 25.89
C ASP A 230 10.75 -11.96 27.13
#